data_AF-A0A2E0N9G6-F1
#
_entry.id   AF-A0A2E0N9G6-F1
#
_cell.length_a   1.000
_cell.length_b   1.000
_cell.length_c   1.000
_cell.angle_alpha   90.00
_cell.angle_beta   90.00
_cell.angle_gamma   90.00
#
_symmetry.space_group_name_H-M   'P 1'
#
loop_
_entity.id
_entity.type
_entity.pdbx_description
1 polymer ?
#
loop_
_entity_poly.entity_id
_entity_poly.type
_entity_poly.pdbx_seq_one_letter_code
_entity_poly.pdbx_strand_id
1 'polypeptide(L)'
;MEVKDILNTKVWLLIIATMHMIMGVGASYAQMGSDHLALIGFFATVGVYLFYAGLMTEGQEQARLAAVLCGPVFVWFVICAAMGLDMAGEPAAPFPQAILPMILWGMPALCGVMNWNSELAEESTETTESA
;
A
#
# COMPACT_ATOMS: atom_id res chain seq x y z
N MET A 1 -8.88 21.17 -3.41
CA MET A 1 -8.73 19.74 -3.11
C MET A 1 -9.01 19.61 -1.63
N GLU A 2 -10.10 18.94 -1.28
CA GLU A 2 -10.48 18.74 0.11
C GLU A 2 -9.71 17.55 0.70
N VAL A 3 -9.58 17.48 2.03
CA VAL A 3 -8.88 16.38 2.70
C VAL A 3 -9.52 15.02 2.37
N LYS A 4 -10.84 14.98 2.19
CA LYS A 4 -11.58 13.79 1.74
C LYS A 4 -11.15 13.32 0.35
N ASP A 5 -10.82 14.22 -0.56
CA ASP A 5 -10.33 13.87 -1.90
C ASP A 5 -8.95 13.23 -1.84
N ILE A 6 -8.12 13.69 -0.89
CA ILE A 6 -6.77 13.17 -0.66
C ILE A 6 -6.84 11.81 0.05
N LEU A 7 -7.78 11.58 0.95
CA LEU A 7 -7.88 10.34 1.74
C LEU A 7 -8.78 9.28 1.08
N ASN A 8 -8.75 9.18 -0.25
CA ASN A 8 -9.51 8.18 -0.98
C ASN A 8 -8.72 6.86 -1.10
N THR A 9 -9.18 5.82 -0.39
CA THR A 9 -8.54 4.49 -0.36
C THR A 9 -8.35 3.89 -1.76
N LYS A 10 -9.37 3.95 -2.62
CA LYS A 10 -9.33 3.39 -3.97
C LYS A 10 -8.25 4.07 -4.82
N VAL A 11 -8.20 5.40 -4.77
CA VAL A 11 -7.21 6.18 -5.53
C VAL A 11 -5.79 5.80 -5.11
N TRP A 12 -5.51 5.76 -3.80
CA TRP A 12 -4.19 5.39 -3.32
C TRP A 12 -3.81 3.94 -3.63
N LEU A 13 -4.75 2.99 -3.55
CA LEU A 13 -4.54 1.60 -3.96
C LEU A 13 -4.15 1.50 -5.44
N LEU A 14 -4.81 2.24 -6.33
CA LEU A 14 -4.49 2.23 -7.76
C LEU A 14 -3.14 2.89 -8.06
N ILE A 15 -2.80 3.96 -7.33
CA ILE A 15 -1.48 4.59 -7.41
C ILE A 15 -0.39 3.59 -7.00
N ILE A 16 -0.48 2.96 -5.81
CA ILE A 16 0.55 2.02 -5.38
C ILE A 16 0.61 0.78 -6.27
N ALA A 17 -0.52 0.23 -6.71
CA ALA A 17 -0.54 -0.94 -7.60
C ALA A 17 0.21 -0.65 -8.91
N THR A 18 -0.09 0.50 -9.53
CA THR A 18 0.55 0.93 -10.77
C THR A 18 2.04 1.19 -10.57
N MET A 19 2.39 1.96 -9.53
CA MET A 19 3.79 2.28 -9.22
C MET A 19 4.59 1.04 -8.84
N HIS A 20 3.99 0.08 -8.13
CA HIS A 20 4.63 -1.18 -7.77
C HIS A 20 4.87 -2.05 -9.00
N MET A 21 3.94 -2.12 -9.95
CA MET A 21 4.18 -2.83 -11.21
C MET A 21 5.26 -2.14 -12.06
N ILE A 22 5.26 -0.81 -12.16
CA ILE A 22 6.25 -0.10 -12.96
C ILE A 22 7.65 -0.21 -12.34
N MET A 23 7.78 0.12 -11.05
CA MET A 23 9.08 0.19 -10.38
C MET A 23 9.52 -1.17 -9.80
N GLY A 24 8.62 -1.87 -9.11
CA GLY A 24 8.94 -3.16 -8.48
C GLY A 24 9.03 -4.33 -9.46
N VAL A 25 8.34 -4.27 -10.61
CA VAL A 25 8.43 -5.33 -11.62
C VAL A 25 9.19 -4.85 -12.85
N GLY A 26 8.72 -3.79 -13.50
CA GLY A 26 9.31 -3.27 -14.74
C GLY A 26 10.76 -2.81 -14.59
N ALA A 27 11.03 -1.92 -13.64
CA ALA A 27 12.39 -1.41 -13.41
C ALA A 27 13.31 -2.50 -12.86
N SER A 28 12.82 -3.36 -11.96
CA SER A 28 13.56 -4.54 -11.48
C SER A 28 13.95 -5.49 -12.62
N TYR A 29 13.06 -5.75 -13.57
CA TYR A 29 13.39 -6.55 -14.76
C TYR A 29 14.41 -5.85 -15.67
N ALA A 30 14.27 -4.54 -15.87
CA ALA A 30 15.20 -3.75 -16.67
C ALA A 30 16.62 -3.71 -16.06
N GLN A 31 16.74 -3.75 -14.73
CA GLN A 31 18.02 -3.68 -14.02
C GLN A 31 18.66 -5.06 -13.79
N MET A 32 17.87 -6.06 -13.38
CA MET A 32 18.38 -7.37 -12.97
C MET A 32 18.29 -8.44 -14.08
N GLY A 33 17.44 -8.23 -15.10
CA GLY A 33 17.26 -9.18 -16.19
C GLY A 33 16.53 -10.48 -15.78
N SER A 34 16.55 -11.46 -16.68
CA SER A 34 15.79 -12.71 -16.55
C SER A 34 16.30 -13.67 -15.48
N ASP A 35 17.53 -13.50 -15.01
CA ASP A 35 18.14 -14.40 -14.02
C ASP A 35 17.48 -14.26 -12.64
N HIS A 36 16.77 -13.15 -12.41
CA HIS A 36 16.05 -12.85 -11.17
C HIS A 36 14.52 -12.95 -11.33
N LEU A 37 14.02 -13.67 -12.33
CA LEU A 37 12.59 -13.73 -12.65
C LEU A 37 11.72 -14.25 -11.49
N ALA A 38 12.25 -15.12 -10.62
CA ALA A 38 11.52 -15.61 -9.45
C ALA A 38 11.21 -14.47 -8.45
N LEU A 39 12.19 -13.61 -8.17
CA LEU A 39 12.01 -12.44 -7.30
C LEU A 39 11.08 -11.41 -7.94
N ILE A 40 11.27 -11.13 -9.24
CA ILE A 40 10.44 -10.19 -10.00
C ILE A 40 9.00 -10.69 -10.08
N GLY A 41 8.80 -12.00 -10.28
CA GLY A 41 7.49 -12.64 -10.26
C GLY A 41 6.81 -12.53 -8.90
N PHE A 42 7.56 -12.64 -7.80
CA PHE A 42 7.02 -12.40 -6.46
C PHE A 42 6.49 -10.95 -6.31
N PHE A 43 7.25 -9.94 -6.74
CA PHE A 43 6.75 -8.55 -6.77
C PHE A 43 5.50 -8.39 -7.65
N ALA A 44 5.43 -9.09 -8.78
CA ALA A 44 4.24 -9.08 -9.61
C ALA A 44 3.01 -9.65 -8.88
N THR A 45 3.16 -10.71 -8.06
CA THR A 45 2.05 -11.24 -7.26
C THR A 45 1.52 -10.22 -6.24
N VAL A 46 2.39 -9.43 -5.63
CA VAL A 46 2.00 -8.34 -4.73
C VAL A 46 1.20 -7.28 -5.49
N GLY A 47 1.65 -6.91 -6.70
CA GLY A 47 0.91 -6.01 -7.59
C GLY A 47 -0.49 -6.50 -7.93
N VAL A 48 -0.67 -7.81 -8.18
CA VAL A 48 -1.98 -8.42 -8.44
C VAL A 48 -2.91 -8.27 -7.23
N TYR A 49 -2.43 -8.50 -6.00
CA TYR A 49 -3.25 -8.33 -4.80
C TYR A 49 -3.67 -6.86 -4.58
N LEU A 50 -2.78 -5.91 -4.88
CA LEU A 50 -3.11 -4.49 -4.82
C LEU A 50 -4.16 -4.08 -5.86
N PHE A 51 -4.06 -4.58 -7.10
CA PHE A 51 -5.10 -4.36 -8.10
C PHE A 51 -6.42 -5.03 -7.72
N TYR A 52 -6.39 -6.23 -7.16
CA TYR A 52 -7.60 -6.88 -6.64
C TYR A 52 -8.28 -5.99 -5.58
N ALA A 53 -7.53 -5.50 -4.59
CA ALA A 53 -8.08 -4.60 -3.58
C ALA A 53 -8.64 -3.32 -4.22
N GLY A 54 -7.92 -2.70 -5.16
CA GLY A 54 -8.34 -1.43 -5.78
C GLY A 54 -9.51 -1.54 -6.78
N LEU A 55 -9.66 -2.67 -7.47
CA LEU A 55 -10.61 -2.83 -8.58
C LEU A 55 -11.78 -3.76 -8.26
N MET A 56 -11.60 -4.72 -7.33
CA MET A 56 -12.57 -5.81 -7.09
C MET A 56 -13.23 -5.75 -5.72
N THR A 57 -12.86 -4.78 -4.87
CA THR A 57 -13.48 -4.58 -3.55
C THR A 57 -13.88 -3.14 -3.37
N GLU A 58 -14.84 -2.87 -2.50
CA GLU A 58 -15.35 -1.52 -2.21
C GLU A 58 -15.65 -1.36 -0.71
N GLY A 59 -15.96 -0.13 -0.30
CA GLY A 59 -16.38 0.18 1.08
C GLY A 59 -15.42 -0.30 2.17
N GLN A 60 -15.97 -0.88 3.22
CA GLN A 60 -15.22 -1.39 4.36
C GLN A 60 -14.20 -2.48 3.99
N GLU A 61 -14.54 -3.40 3.10
CA GLU A 61 -13.63 -4.49 2.70
C GLU A 61 -12.37 -3.96 2.02
N GLN A 62 -12.53 -2.98 1.12
CA GLN A 62 -11.42 -2.32 0.45
C GLN A 62 -10.50 -1.59 1.44
N ALA A 63 -11.07 -0.91 2.44
CA ALA A 63 -10.32 -0.24 3.49
C ALA A 63 -9.49 -1.23 4.32
N ARG A 64 -10.10 -2.36 4.70
CA ARG A 64 -9.44 -3.42 5.45
C ARG A 64 -8.28 -4.03 4.68
N LEU A 65 -8.51 -4.34 3.41
CA LEU A 65 -7.44 -4.85 2.53
C LEU A 65 -6.32 -3.84 2.34
N ALA A 66 -6.61 -2.56 2.16
CA ALA A 66 -5.59 -1.52 2.03
C ALA A 66 -4.68 -1.46 3.27
N ALA A 67 -5.25 -1.49 4.46
CA ALA A 67 -4.47 -1.46 5.69
C ALA A 67 -3.66 -2.76 5.92
N VAL A 68 -4.23 -3.95 5.62
CA VAL A 68 -3.52 -5.22 5.78
C VAL A 68 -2.41 -5.42 4.75
N LEU A 69 -2.63 -5.03 3.50
CA LEU A 69 -1.64 -5.19 2.44
C LEU A 69 -0.54 -4.13 2.52
N CYS A 70 -0.90 -2.88 2.79
CA CYS A 70 0.06 -1.77 2.73
C CYS A 70 0.70 -1.43 4.08
N GLY A 71 0.00 -1.64 5.19
CA GLY A 71 0.47 -1.29 6.54
C GLY A 71 1.77 -2.00 6.94
N PRO A 72 1.84 -3.34 6.86
CA PRO A 72 3.06 -4.09 7.18
C PRO A 72 4.26 -3.68 6.31
N VAL A 73 4.02 -3.39 5.02
CA VAL A 73 5.08 -2.96 4.09
C VAL A 73 5.60 -1.55 4.46
N PHE A 74 4.70 -0.63 4.81
CA PHE A 74 5.09 0.68 5.33
C PHE A 74 5.95 0.56 6.60
N VAL A 75 5.52 -0.26 7.57
CA VAL A 75 6.27 -0.50 8.81
C VAL A 75 7.65 -1.09 8.51
N TRP A 76 7.72 -2.04 7.56
CA TRP A 76 8.98 -2.61 7.12
C TRP A 76 9.94 -1.53 6.59
N PHE A 77 9.48 -0.62 5.71
CA PHE A 77 10.32 0.49 5.22
C PHE A 77 10.83 1.40 6.34
N VAL A 78 9.98 1.71 7.32
CA VAL A 78 10.37 2.53 8.48
C VAL A 78 11.47 1.85 9.28
N ILE A 79 11.33 0.56 9.57
CA ILE A 79 12.33 -0.23 10.31
C ILE A 79 13.64 -0.30 9.52
N CYS A 80 13.58 -0.64 8.23
CA CYS A 80 14.75 -0.72 7.36
C CYS A 80 15.51 0.61 7.30
N ALA A 81 14.80 1.73 7.15
CA ALA A 81 15.42 3.05 7.08
C ALA A 81 16.00 3.49 8.44
N ALA A 82 15.29 3.24 9.53
CA ALA A 82 15.72 3.63 10.87
C ALA A 82 16.93 2.83 11.37
N MET A 83 17.01 1.55 11.00
CA MET A 83 18.07 0.64 11.45
C MET A 83 19.19 0.43 10.42
N GLY A 84 19.05 0.97 9.20
CA GLY A 84 20.01 0.75 8.12
C GLY A 84 20.13 -0.73 7.73
N LEU A 85 18.98 -1.41 7.58
CA LEU A 85 18.98 -2.85 7.25
C LEU A 85 19.33 -3.09 5.78
N ASP A 86 19.99 -4.21 5.52
CA ASP A 86 20.35 -4.67 4.17
C ASP A 86 19.40 -5.76 3.68
N MET A 87 19.17 -5.78 2.38
CA MET A 87 18.45 -6.85 1.67
C MET A 87 19.25 -7.24 0.43
N ALA A 88 19.65 -8.51 0.36
CA ALA A 88 20.45 -9.05 -0.74
C ALA A 88 21.79 -8.31 -0.97
N GLY A 89 22.40 -7.80 0.10
CA GLY A 89 23.71 -7.11 0.06
C GLY A 89 23.63 -5.62 -0.29
N GLU A 90 22.43 -5.08 -0.49
CA GLU A 90 22.19 -3.66 -0.72
C GLU A 90 21.31 -3.06 0.37
N PRO A 91 21.43 -1.76 0.69
CA PRO A 91 20.55 -1.10 1.65
C PRO A 91 19.08 -1.28 1.27
N ALA A 92 18.26 -1.81 2.18
CA ALA A 92 16.86 -2.13 1.92
C ALA A 92 15.98 -0.87 1.77
N ALA A 93 16.32 0.20 2.49
CA ALA A 93 15.60 1.48 2.46
C ALA A 93 16.54 2.66 2.71
N PRO A 94 17.46 2.98 1.77
CA PRO A 94 18.42 4.06 1.95
C PRO A 94 17.71 5.42 1.98
N PHE A 95 18.12 6.29 2.88
CA PHE A 95 17.60 7.66 2.94
C PHE A 95 18.42 8.58 2.02
N PRO A 96 17.80 9.48 1.22
CA PRO A 96 16.37 9.85 1.20
C PRO A 96 15.46 9.02 0.29
N GLN A 97 15.98 8.03 -0.43
CA GLN A 97 15.24 7.25 -1.44
C GLN A 97 14.05 6.48 -0.84
N ALA A 98 14.11 6.13 0.44
CA ALA A 98 13.04 5.48 1.20
C ALA A 98 11.77 6.34 1.35
N ILE A 99 11.84 7.67 1.19
CA ILE A 99 10.70 8.57 1.39
C ILE A 99 9.55 8.24 0.43
N LEU A 100 9.85 8.06 -0.85
CA LEU A 100 8.84 7.79 -1.86
C LEU A 100 8.07 6.49 -1.59
N PRO A 101 8.71 5.31 -1.39
CA PRO A 101 7.99 4.11 -1.03
C PRO A 101 7.25 4.25 0.30
N MET A 102 7.81 4.94 1.30
CA MET A 102 7.05 5.20 2.55
C MET A 102 5.75 5.96 2.30
N ILE A 103 5.71 6.94 1.39
CA ILE A 103 4.47 7.64 1.03
C ILE A 103 3.53 6.69 0.26
N LEU A 104 4.04 6.01 -0.76
CA LEU A 104 3.23 5.17 -1.63
C LEU A 104 2.59 3.98 -0.89
N TRP A 105 3.27 3.43 0.12
CA TRP A 105 2.73 2.38 0.99
C TRP A 105 1.97 2.94 2.20
N GLY A 106 2.41 4.08 2.75
CA GLY A 106 1.83 4.68 3.95
C GLY A 106 0.46 5.31 3.72
N MET A 107 0.25 5.99 2.58
CA MET A 107 -1.03 6.63 2.28
C MET A 107 -2.21 5.64 2.14
N PRO A 108 -2.13 4.56 1.34
CA PRO A 108 -3.20 3.56 1.31
C PRO A 108 -3.37 2.85 2.66
N ALA A 109 -2.31 2.64 3.42
CA ALA A 109 -2.41 2.10 4.77
C ALA A 109 -3.19 3.03 5.72
N LEU A 110 -2.87 4.33 5.70
CA LEU A 110 -3.56 5.34 6.49
C LEU A 110 -5.04 5.44 6.11
N CYS A 111 -5.35 5.54 4.81
CA CYS A 111 -6.73 5.57 4.32
C CYS A 111 -7.49 4.30 4.73
N GLY A 112 -6.84 3.15 4.64
CA GLY A 112 -7.39 1.86 5.07
C GLY A 112 -7.74 1.84 6.55
N VAL A 113 -6.85 2.30 7.43
CA VAL A 113 -7.10 2.37 8.88
C VAL A 113 -8.22 3.35 9.21
N MET A 114 -8.21 4.54 8.60
CA MET A 114 -9.24 5.56 8.85
C MET A 114 -10.63 5.11 8.42
N ASN A 115 -10.73 4.32 7.35
CA ASN A 115 -12.01 3.83 6.81
C ASN A 115 -12.31 2.37 7.23
N TRP A 116 -11.56 1.78 8.15
CA TRP A 116 -11.65 0.36 8.50
C TRP A 116 -13.01 -0.03 9.11
N ASN A 117 -13.66 0.89 9.83
CA ASN A 117 -14.93 0.70 10.54
C ASN A 117 -15.92 1.86 10.35
N SER A 118 -15.83 2.62 9.26
CA SER A 118 -16.68 3.80 9.02
C SER A 118 -18.17 3.44 8.91
N GLU A 119 -18.52 2.38 8.17
CA GLU A 119 -19.93 1.95 7.99
C GLU A 119 -20.60 1.55 9.32
N LEU A 120 -19.87 0.87 10.22
CA LEU A 120 -20.38 0.51 11.56
C LEU A 120 -20.60 1.74 12.45
N ALA A 121 -19.76 2.77 12.29
CA ALA A 121 -19.89 4.02 13.04
C ALA A 121 -21.12 4.80 12.58
N GLU A 122 -21.39 4.84 11.28
CA GLU A 122 -22.60 5.47 10.71
C GLU A 122 -23.87 4.78 11.20
N GLU A 123 -23.95 3.44 11.15
CA GLU A 123 -25.09 2.67 11.67
C GLU A 123 -25.33 2.91 13.17
N SER A 124 -24.26 2.96 13.97
CA SER A 124 -24.38 3.24 15.42
C SER A 124 -24.93 4.64 15.71
N THR A 125 -24.62 5.63 14.85
CA THR A 125 -25.03 7.02 15.04
C THR A 125 -26.52 7.17 14.72
N GLU A 126 -26.99 6.56 13.63
CA GLU A 126 -28.41 6.56 13.26
C GLU A 126 -29.29 5.90 14.34
N THR A 127 -28.83 4.80 14.94
CA THR A 127 -29.60 4.15 16.01
C THR A 127 -29.75 5.01 17.26
N THR A 128 -28.73 5.80 17.65
CA THR A 128 -28.83 6.73 18.79
C THR A 128 -29.69 7.96 18.52
N GLU A 129 -29.75 8.46 17.28
CA GLU A 129 -30.61 9.61 16.93
C GLU A 129 -32.10 9.23 16.82
N SER A 130 -32.40 7.93 16.64
CA SER A 130 -33.76 7.40 16.53
C SER A 130 -34.42 6.96 17.86
N ALA A 131 -33.70 7.07 18.99
CA ALA A 131 -34.13 6.66 20.33
C ALA A 131 -34.46 7.84 21.24
#